data_AF-M7A9Z2-F1
#
_entry.id   AF-M7A9Z2-F1
#
_cell.length_a   1.000
_cell.length_b   1.000
_cell.length_c   1.000
_cell.angle_alpha   90.00
_cell.angle_beta   90.00
_cell.angle_gamma   90.00
#
_symmetry.space_group_name_H-M   'P 1'
#
loop_
_entity.id
_entity.type
_entity.pdbx_description
1 polymer ?
#
loop_
_entity_poly.entity_id
_entity_poly.type
_entity_poly.pdbx_seq_one_letter_code
_entity_poly.pdbx_strand_id
1 'polypeptide(L)'
;MKKAKETGSFISRKDDFIKVLKAGKKDTKAEEFVGDSFSLATLLKDDEIAETMSFLKDYNCINSNIFFQKARYYEATDHKEEMLNSIRDCLIMGLSKNRFLQDKDFQHFIQDSNFIQTLEKYHTINNEVQKVIETIDIQTFENILSS
;
A
#
# COMPACT_ATOMS: atom_id res chain seq x y z
N MET A 1 -17.52 -14.73 12.22
CA MET A 1 -17.11 -14.90 10.80
C MET A 1 -16.22 -13.79 10.22
N LYS A 2 -16.21 -12.55 10.76
CA LYS A 2 -15.34 -11.46 10.24
C LYS A 2 -13.82 -11.72 10.35
N LYS A 3 -13.34 -12.26 11.47
CA LYS A 3 -11.89 -12.52 11.71
C LYS A 3 -11.23 -13.46 10.69
N ALA A 4 -11.94 -14.49 10.23
CA ALA A 4 -11.39 -15.47 9.29
C ALA A 4 -11.13 -14.89 7.89
N LYS A 5 -11.90 -13.87 7.48
CA LYS A 5 -11.76 -13.21 6.18
C LYS A 5 -10.57 -12.25 6.15
N GLU A 6 -10.29 -11.58 7.27
CA GLU A 6 -9.11 -10.69 7.41
C GLU A 6 -7.79 -11.49 7.48
N THR A 7 -7.77 -12.65 8.14
CA THR A 7 -6.60 -13.54 8.16
C THR A 7 -6.29 -14.14 6.78
N GLY A 8 -7.30 -14.43 5.97
CA GLY A 8 -7.10 -14.94 4.60
C GLY A 8 -6.46 -13.91 3.66
N SER A 9 -6.80 -12.63 3.81
CA SER A 9 -6.19 -11.53 3.04
C SER A 9 -4.72 -11.28 3.41
N PHE A 10 -4.33 -11.57 4.66
CA PHE A 10 -2.94 -11.44 5.09
C PHE A 10 -2.10 -12.61 4.58
N ILE A 11 -2.68 -13.83 4.58
CA ILE A 11 -2.04 -15.03 4.03
C ILE A 11 -1.83 -14.90 2.50
N SER A 12 -2.78 -14.33 1.75
CA SER A 12 -2.64 -14.17 0.30
C SER A 12 -1.56 -13.17 -0.13
N ARG A 13 -1.09 -12.31 0.80
CA ARG A 13 -0.04 -11.30 0.57
C ARG A 13 1.25 -11.61 1.33
N LYS A 14 1.34 -12.77 1.99
CA LYS A 14 2.53 -13.21 2.74
C LYS A 14 3.77 -13.22 1.84
N ASP A 15 3.63 -13.69 0.60
CA ASP A 15 4.76 -13.81 -0.32
C ASP A 15 5.26 -12.46 -0.83
N ASP A 16 4.35 -11.51 -1.02
CA ASP A 16 4.69 -10.11 -1.33
C ASP A 16 5.42 -9.47 -0.15
N PHE A 17 4.94 -9.74 1.06
CA PHE A 17 5.53 -9.24 2.28
C PHE A 17 6.95 -9.77 2.50
N ILE A 18 7.18 -11.06 2.25
CA ILE A 18 8.52 -11.66 2.30
C ILE A 18 9.43 -11.08 1.20
N LYS A 19 8.90 -10.77 0.01
CA LYS A 19 9.67 -10.09 -1.05
C LYS A 19 10.08 -8.68 -0.65
N VAL A 20 9.21 -7.89 -0.03
CA VAL A 20 9.56 -6.55 0.53
C VAL A 20 10.76 -6.68 1.47
N LEU A 21 10.75 -7.70 2.33
CA LEU A 21 11.83 -7.97 3.27
C LEU A 21 13.14 -8.38 2.60
N LYS A 22 13.07 -9.19 1.54
CA LYS A 22 14.24 -9.69 0.82
C LYS A 22 14.85 -8.69 -0.16
N ALA A 23 14.03 -7.88 -0.84
CA ALA A 23 14.50 -6.95 -1.85
C ALA A 23 15.29 -5.77 -1.27
N GLY A 24 15.08 -5.46 0.02
CA GLY A 24 15.37 -4.12 0.53
C GLY A 24 14.53 -3.07 -0.21
N LYS A 25 14.52 -1.83 0.26
CA LYS A 25 13.81 -0.71 -0.40
C LYS A 25 14.45 -0.34 -1.75
N LYS A 26 14.40 -1.22 -2.74
CA LYS A 26 14.86 -0.91 -4.10
C LYS A 26 13.67 -1.00 -5.04
N ASP A 27 12.98 0.13 -5.13
CA ASP A 27 11.98 0.36 -6.15
C ASP A 27 12.60 0.10 -7.52
N THR A 28 11.91 -0.67 -8.36
CA THR A 28 12.35 -0.89 -9.74
C THR A 28 12.02 0.33 -10.60
N LYS A 29 12.79 0.56 -11.68
CA LYS A 29 12.45 1.62 -12.66
C LYS A 29 11.03 1.48 -13.24
N ALA A 30 10.52 0.25 -13.30
CA ALA A 30 9.14 0.00 -13.71
C ALA A 30 8.14 0.52 -12.68
N GLU A 31 8.37 0.27 -11.39
CA GLU A 31 7.52 0.79 -10.32
C GLU A 31 7.55 2.31 -10.21
N GLU A 32 8.72 2.93 -10.41
CA GLU A 32 8.86 4.38 -10.49
C GLU A 32 8.02 4.97 -11.63
N PHE A 33 8.17 4.43 -12.85
CA PHE A 33 7.39 4.83 -14.02
C PHE A 33 5.88 4.77 -13.78
N VAL A 34 5.43 3.78 -13.01
CA VAL A 34 4.01 3.56 -12.72
C VAL A 34 3.50 4.56 -11.69
N GLY A 35 4.28 4.82 -10.64
CA GLY A 35 3.96 5.89 -9.69
C GLY A 35 3.85 7.24 -10.39
N ASP A 36 4.79 7.55 -11.29
CA ASP A 36 4.77 8.78 -12.07
C ASP A 36 3.57 8.84 -13.03
N SER A 37 3.20 7.71 -13.64
CA SER A 37 2.03 7.61 -14.51
C SER A 37 0.71 7.82 -13.75
N PHE A 38 0.57 7.31 -12.52
CA PHE A 38 -0.59 7.64 -11.67
C PHE A 38 -0.60 9.12 -11.26
N SER A 39 0.58 9.71 -11.01
CA SER A 39 0.67 11.15 -10.76
C SER A 39 0.22 11.95 -11.99
N LEU A 40 0.58 11.52 -13.20
CA LEU A 40 0.11 12.13 -14.45
C LEU A 40 -1.40 11.97 -14.63
N ALA A 41 -1.93 10.76 -14.40
CA ALA A 41 -3.36 10.48 -14.42
C ALA A 41 -4.13 11.39 -13.46
N THR A 42 -3.57 11.65 -12.27
CA THR A 42 -4.18 12.56 -11.28
C THR A 42 -4.25 14.01 -11.80
N LEU A 43 -3.16 14.50 -12.40
CA LEU A 43 -3.09 15.86 -12.94
C LEU A 43 -4.06 16.05 -14.11
N LEU A 44 -4.23 15.03 -14.94
CA LEU A 44 -5.09 15.06 -16.12
C LEU A 44 -6.53 14.60 -15.85
N LYS A 45 -6.77 13.98 -14.68
CA LYS A 45 -8.00 13.21 -14.38
C LYS A 45 -8.33 12.19 -15.48
N ASP A 46 -7.30 11.46 -15.90
CA ASP A 46 -7.37 10.55 -17.04
C ASP A 46 -7.54 9.10 -16.59
N ASP A 47 -8.75 8.57 -16.78
CA ASP A 47 -9.11 7.19 -16.45
C ASP A 47 -8.38 6.16 -17.32
N GLU A 48 -8.03 6.47 -18.57
CA GLU A 48 -7.35 5.54 -19.47
C GLU A 48 -5.91 5.27 -19.01
N ILE A 49 -5.21 6.33 -18.59
CA ILE A 49 -3.87 6.19 -17.98
C ILE A 49 -3.98 5.38 -16.69
N ALA A 50 -4.96 5.67 -15.82
CA ALA A 50 -5.12 4.98 -14.54
C ALA A 50 -5.52 3.49 -14.69
N GLU A 51 -6.39 3.17 -15.66
CA GLU A 51 -6.79 1.80 -15.98
C GLU A 51 -5.61 1.02 -16.57
N THR A 52 -4.91 1.63 -17.52
CA THR A 52 -3.68 1.05 -18.09
C THR A 52 -2.70 0.76 -16.96
N MET A 53 -2.35 1.72 -16.11
CA MET A 53 -1.40 1.43 -15.03
C MET A 53 -1.92 0.44 -13.96
N SER A 54 -3.23 0.17 -13.92
CA SER A 54 -3.81 -0.80 -12.99
C SER A 54 -3.62 -2.27 -13.40
N PHE A 55 -3.16 -2.59 -14.63
CA PHE A 55 -2.82 -3.97 -15.02
C PHE A 55 -1.68 -4.56 -14.18
N LEU A 56 -0.92 -3.72 -13.48
CA LEU A 56 0.18 -4.15 -12.63
C LEU A 56 -0.25 -4.84 -11.34
N LYS A 57 -1.55 -4.98 -11.09
CA LYS A 57 -2.06 -5.86 -10.03
C LYS A 57 -1.51 -7.30 -10.13
N ASP A 58 -1.07 -7.71 -11.33
CA ASP A 58 -0.44 -9.01 -11.60
C ASP A 58 1.09 -9.03 -11.37
N TYR A 59 1.72 -7.86 -11.26
CA TYR A 59 3.10 -7.72 -10.79
C TYR A 59 3.06 -7.57 -9.26
N ASN A 60 3.84 -8.39 -8.55
CA ASN A 60 3.98 -8.30 -7.09
C ASN A 60 4.75 -7.02 -6.68
N CYS A 61 4.18 -5.85 -6.98
CA CYS A 61 4.77 -4.54 -6.72
C CYS A 61 4.83 -4.29 -5.22
N ILE A 62 6.02 -3.92 -4.76
CA ILE A 62 6.31 -3.65 -3.35
C ILE A 62 6.47 -2.16 -3.06
N ASN A 63 6.57 -1.33 -4.11
CA ASN A 63 6.72 0.11 -3.94
C ASN A 63 5.43 0.77 -3.41
N SER A 64 5.47 1.16 -2.14
CA SER A 64 4.39 1.89 -1.47
C SER A 64 3.97 3.20 -2.16
N ASN A 65 4.87 3.83 -2.93
CA ASN A 65 4.60 5.08 -3.65
C ASN A 65 3.55 4.92 -4.76
N ILE A 66 3.47 3.75 -5.42
CA ILE A 66 2.43 3.48 -6.42
C ILE A 66 1.05 3.63 -5.78
N PHE A 67 0.84 2.97 -4.63
CA PHE A 67 -0.43 3.03 -3.91
C PHE A 67 -0.72 4.43 -3.37
N PHE A 68 0.31 5.19 -3.01
CA PHE A 68 0.16 6.60 -2.61
C PHE A 68 -0.36 7.46 -3.76
N GLN A 69 0.25 7.35 -4.96
CA GLN A 69 -0.20 8.12 -6.13
C GLN A 69 -1.58 7.66 -6.62
N LYS A 70 -1.87 6.36 -6.52
CA LYS A 70 -3.20 5.82 -6.80
C LYS A 70 -4.27 6.33 -5.82
N ALA A 71 -3.93 6.53 -4.55
CA ALA A 71 -4.85 7.15 -3.59
C ALA A 71 -5.15 8.62 -3.98
N ARG A 72 -4.15 9.38 -4.42
CA ARG A 72 -4.33 10.77 -4.89
C ARG A 72 -5.19 10.83 -6.15
N TYR A 73 -5.00 9.88 -7.08
CA TYR A 73 -5.85 9.74 -8.26
C TYR A 73 -7.32 9.56 -7.89
N TYR A 74 -7.62 8.63 -6.99
CA TYR A 74 -8.99 8.35 -6.57
C TYR A 74 -9.61 9.46 -5.72
N GLU A 75 -8.80 10.20 -4.98
CA GLU A 75 -9.25 11.45 -4.34
C GLU A 75 -9.67 12.47 -5.40
N ALA A 76 -8.80 12.75 -6.38
CA ALA A 76 -9.05 13.76 -7.41
C ALA A 76 -10.23 13.45 -8.35
N THR A 77 -10.69 12.20 -8.36
CA THR A 77 -11.77 11.66 -9.20
C THR A 77 -12.99 11.20 -8.39
N ASP A 78 -13.09 11.58 -7.11
CA ASP A 78 -14.25 11.30 -6.23
C ASP A 78 -14.54 9.79 -5.95
N HIS A 79 -13.54 8.92 -6.09
CA HIS A 79 -13.61 7.47 -5.84
C HIS A 79 -13.16 7.11 -4.42
N LYS A 80 -13.96 7.50 -3.43
CA LYS A 80 -13.58 7.42 -2.00
C LYS A 80 -13.23 6.01 -1.51
N GLU A 81 -13.94 4.97 -1.96
CA GLU A 81 -13.68 3.60 -1.47
C GLU A 81 -12.35 3.06 -1.99
N GLU A 82 -12.06 3.29 -3.27
CA GLU A 82 -10.83 2.94 -3.95
C GLU A 82 -9.63 3.72 -3.39
N MET A 83 -9.84 4.99 -3.05
CA MET A 83 -8.86 5.80 -2.30
C MET A 83 -8.51 5.12 -0.96
N LEU A 84 -9.50 4.77 -0.14
CA LEU A 84 -9.26 4.13 1.16
C LEU A 84 -8.57 2.77 1.02
N ASN A 85 -8.93 1.98 0.00
CA ASN A 85 -8.25 0.72 -0.33
C ASN A 85 -6.79 0.93 -0.73
N SER A 86 -6.49 2.00 -1.46
CA SER A 86 -5.12 2.35 -1.86
C SER A 86 -4.28 2.83 -0.67
N ILE A 87 -4.88 3.62 0.24
CA ILE A 87 -4.25 4.03 1.51
C ILE A 87 -3.89 2.81 2.36
N ARG A 88 -4.82 1.86 2.50
CA ARG A 88 -4.56 0.58 3.18
C ARG A 88 -3.31 -0.10 2.62
N ASP A 89 -3.28 -0.29 1.30
CA ASP A 89 -2.20 -1.03 0.64
C ASP A 89 -0.86 -0.30 0.80
N CYS A 90 -0.87 1.02 0.72
CA CYS A 90 0.28 1.87 0.96
C CYS A 90 0.87 1.72 2.37
N LEU A 91 0.01 1.71 3.40
CA LEU A 91 0.44 1.55 4.80
C LEU A 91 0.95 0.13 5.08
N ILE A 92 0.34 -0.90 4.47
CA ILE A 92 0.83 -2.29 4.55
C ILE A 92 2.25 -2.40 3.97
N MET A 93 2.54 -1.69 2.88
CA MET A 93 3.86 -1.66 2.24
C MET A 93 4.87 -0.74 2.98
N GLY A 94 4.53 -0.26 4.18
CA GLY A 94 5.49 0.40 5.06
C GLY A 94 5.49 1.93 5.00
N LEU A 95 4.61 2.57 4.23
CA LEU A 95 4.54 4.03 4.23
C LEU A 95 3.94 4.54 5.56
N SER A 96 4.42 5.69 6.03
CA SER A 96 3.92 6.30 7.26
C SER A 96 2.58 6.98 7.04
N LYS A 97 1.64 6.81 7.99
CA LYS A 97 0.36 7.53 7.99
C LYS A 97 0.52 9.06 7.99
N ASN A 98 1.62 9.57 8.53
CA ASN A 98 1.89 11.02 8.60
C ASN A 98 1.99 11.65 7.21
N ARG A 99 2.40 10.88 6.19
CA ARG A 99 2.46 11.36 4.82
C ARG A 99 1.07 11.72 4.30
N PHE A 100 0.02 10.97 4.66
CA PHE A 100 -1.36 11.29 4.32
C PHE A 100 -1.90 12.48 5.13
N LEU A 101 -1.53 12.59 6.41
CA LEU A 101 -1.95 13.70 7.26
C LEU A 101 -1.31 15.05 6.88
N GLN A 102 -0.19 15.03 6.15
CA GLN A 102 0.55 16.23 5.73
C GLN A 102 0.31 16.61 4.26
N ASP A 103 -0.16 15.67 3.43
CA ASP A 103 -0.41 15.94 2.03
C ASP A 103 -1.65 16.83 1.87
N LYS A 104 -1.50 17.87 1.04
CA LYS A 104 -2.54 18.88 0.80
C LYS A 104 -3.82 18.27 0.23
N ASP A 105 -3.69 17.23 -0.60
CA ASP A 105 -4.82 16.63 -1.32
C ASP A 105 -5.75 15.90 -0.33
N PHE A 106 -5.24 15.42 0.81
CA PHE A 106 -6.05 14.72 1.82
C PHE A 106 -6.51 15.59 3.00
N GLN A 107 -6.15 16.89 3.06
CA GLN A 107 -6.45 17.72 4.24
C GLN A 107 -7.94 17.84 4.54
N HIS A 108 -8.78 17.81 3.51
CA HIS A 108 -10.23 17.88 3.66
C HIS A 108 -10.84 16.60 4.27
N PHE A 109 -10.10 15.49 4.31
CA PHE A 109 -10.52 14.23 4.95
C PHE A 109 -10.10 14.09 6.41
N ILE A 110 -9.39 15.05 7.01
CA ILE A 110 -8.90 14.90 8.41
C ILE A 110 -10.05 14.77 9.42
N GLN A 111 -11.24 15.29 9.10
CA GLN A 111 -12.44 15.13 9.92
C GLN A 111 -13.29 13.91 9.53
N ASP A 112 -12.93 13.20 8.46
CA ASP A 112 -13.64 12.01 8.00
C ASP A 112 -13.27 10.79 8.85
N SER A 113 -14.28 10.20 9.50
CA SER A 113 -14.06 9.07 10.39
C SER A 113 -13.50 7.84 9.67
N ASN A 114 -13.91 7.58 8.43
CA ASN A 114 -13.46 6.40 7.68
C ASN A 114 -12.00 6.56 7.26
N PHE A 115 -11.60 7.77 6.87
CA PHE A 115 -10.21 8.10 6.56
C PHE A 115 -9.30 7.91 7.78
N ILE A 116 -9.63 8.55 8.91
CA ILE A 116 -8.82 8.45 10.14
C ILE A 116 -8.75 7.01 10.66
N GLN A 117 -9.87 6.29 10.71
CA GLN A 117 -9.88 4.90 11.14
C GLN A 117 -9.04 4.00 10.23
N THR A 118 -9.04 4.24 8.92
CA THR A 118 -8.19 3.51 7.97
C THR A 118 -6.72 3.77 8.27
N LEU A 119 -6.33 5.04 8.44
CA LEU A 119 -4.94 5.39 8.77
C LEU A 119 -4.47 4.75 10.08
N GLU A 120 -5.28 4.81 11.13
CA GLU A 120 -4.92 4.27 12.45
C GLU A 120 -4.84 2.74 12.47
N LYS A 121 -5.83 2.06 11.86
CA LYS A 121 -5.87 0.61 11.78
C LYS A 121 -4.62 0.07 11.08
N TYR A 122 -4.33 0.59 9.90
CA TYR A 122 -3.23 0.05 9.08
C TYR A 122 -1.86 0.55 9.51
N HIS A 123 -1.76 1.70 10.16
CA HIS A 123 -0.52 2.10 10.85
C HIS A 123 -0.19 1.15 12.01
N THR A 124 -1.19 0.78 12.82
CA THR A 124 -1.01 -0.17 13.92
C THR A 124 -0.55 -1.53 13.38
N ILE A 125 -1.20 -2.02 12.32
CA ILE A 125 -0.79 -3.27 11.65
C ILE A 125 0.64 -3.15 11.14
N ASN A 126 1.00 -2.09 10.42
CA ASN A 126 2.36 -1.89 9.91
C ASN A 126 3.39 -1.94 11.05
N ASN A 127 3.17 -1.21 12.15
CA ASN A 127 4.09 -1.21 13.30
C ASN A 127 4.27 -2.61 13.91
N GLU A 128 3.17 -3.35 14.12
CA GLU A 128 3.26 -4.71 14.65
C GLU A 128 4.01 -5.64 13.71
N VAL A 129 3.79 -5.50 12.40
CA VAL A 129 4.50 -6.31 11.43
C VAL A 129 5.99 -5.94 11.37
N GLN A 130 6.35 -4.65 11.43
CA GLN A 130 7.76 -4.22 11.51
C GLN A 130 8.46 -4.77 12.76
N LYS A 131 7.82 -4.77 13.93
CA LYS A 131 8.38 -5.39 15.14
C LYS A 131 8.63 -6.89 14.95
N VAL A 132 7.70 -7.58 14.30
CA VAL A 132 7.83 -9.01 14.00
C VAL A 132 8.99 -9.24 13.02
N ILE A 133 9.14 -8.40 12.00
CA ILE A 133 10.29 -8.44 11.07
C ILE A 133 11.62 -8.25 11.82
N GLU A 134 11.70 -7.24 12.69
CA GLU A 134 12.92 -6.91 13.45
C GLU A 134 13.33 -8.02 14.43
N THR A 135 12.37 -8.85 14.85
CA THR A 135 12.60 -9.96 15.80
C THR A 135 12.70 -11.33 15.12
N ILE A 136 12.25 -11.45 13.88
CA ILE A 136 12.42 -12.67 13.08
C ILE A 136 13.86 -12.73 12.60
N ASP A 137 14.58 -13.75 13.05
CA ASP A 137 15.73 -14.24 12.32
C ASP A 137 15.24 -14.78 10.97
N ILE A 138 15.38 -13.96 9.93
CA ILE A 138 14.98 -14.28 8.57
C ILE A 138 15.60 -15.61 8.15
N GLN A 139 16.82 -15.92 8.62
CA GLN A 139 17.50 -17.19 8.32
C GLN A 139 16.76 -18.39 8.92
N THR A 140 16.32 -18.29 10.18
CA THR A 140 15.49 -19.33 10.82
C THR A 140 14.15 -19.50 10.11
N PHE A 141 13.50 -18.42 9.69
CA PHE A 141 12.23 -18.49 8.98
C PHE A 141 12.38 -19.10 7.58
N GLU A 142 13.46 -18.78 6.85
CA GLU A 142 13.79 -19.39 5.57
C GLU A 142 14.08 -20.89 5.70
N ASN A 143 14.78 -21.30 6.75
CA ASN A 143 15.07 -22.72 7.01
C ASN A 143 13.78 -23.53 7.28
N ILE A 144 12.81 -22.95 7.99
CA ILE A 144 11.50 -23.57 8.25
C ILE A 144 10.66 -23.70 6.97
N LEU A 145 10.74 -22.73 6.05
CA LEU A 145 10.00 -22.80 4.79
C LEU A 145 10.66 -23.69 3.72
N SER A 146 11.94 -24.03 3.91
CA SER A 146 12.71 -24.86 2.99
C SER A 146 12.81 -26.33 3.44
N SER A 147 12.19 -26.68 4.58
CA SER A 147 12.10 -28.05 5.12
C SER A 147 10.71 -28.64 4.92
#